data_AF-X8J3J5-F1
#
_entry.id   AF-X8J3J5-F1
#
_cell.length_a   1.000
_cell.length_b   1.000
_cell.length_c   1.000
_cell.angle_alpha   90.00
_cell.angle_beta   90.00
_cell.angle_gamma   90.00
#
_symmetry.space_group_name_H-M   'P 1'
#
loop_
_entity.id
_entity.type
_entity.pdbx_description
1 polymer ?
#
loop_
_entity_poly.entity_id
_entity_poly.type
_entity_poly.pdbx_seq_one_letter_code
_entity_poly.pdbx_strand_id
1 'polypeptide(L)'
;MECSIAITGADYVLVASDMNVAHSIVRMKSNEDKTKILGPNLVMAYSGEPGDTVQFAEYVERNLRLYQMRYVHPLRPPSAAAWIRRSLADSLRSRHPYSVNLLLGGIDLAESPVHAPDGPKGRPSLYWLDYLGTIAEVPFAAHGYAAYFVMSLFDRYHNPKRIWKRALKPCDEGSRRFRSD
;
A
#
# COMPACT_ATOMS: atom_id res chain seq x y z
N MET A 1 9.85 6.57 -12.77
CA MET A 1 9.55 6.46 -11.33
C MET A 1 8.07 6.20 -11.17
N GLU A 2 7.73 5.19 -10.39
CA GLU A 2 6.36 4.68 -10.23
C GLU A 2 5.61 5.51 -9.18
N CYS A 3 4.28 5.44 -9.19
CA CYS A 3 3.44 6.22 -8.29
C CYS A 3 2.43 5.30 -7.62
N SER A 4 2.51 5.19 -6.30
CA SER A 4 1.53 4.45 -5.51
C SER A 4 0.95 5.34 -4.44
N ILE A 5 -0.35 5.22 -4.20
CA ILE A 5 -1.13 6.07 -3.31
C ILE A 5 -2.03 5.17 -2.48
N ALA A 6 -2.19 5.47 -1.19
CA ALA A 6 -3.08 4.75 -0.30
C ALA A 6 -3.79 5.68 0.68
N ILE A 7 -5.00 5.30 1.07
CA ILE A 7 -5.85 6.05 2.01
C ILE A 7 -6.67 5.07 2.86
N THR A 8 -6.78 5.36 4.15
CA THR A 8 -7.66 4.65 5.06
C THR A 8 -9.01 5.36 5.17
N GLY A 9 -10.07 4.57 5.31
CA GLY A 9 -11.40 5.06 5.66
C GLY A 9 -11.85 4.49 7.00
N ALA A 10 -13.17 4.53 7.24
CA ALA A 10 -13.74 4.00 8.48
C ALA A 10 -13.60 2.47 8.59
N ASP A 11 -13.81 1.77 7.47
CA ASP A 11 -13.90 0.30 7.38
C ASP A 11 -13.09 -0.29 6.21
N TYR A 12 -12.32 0.53 5.49
CA TYR A 12 -11.58 0.10 4.30
C TYR A 12 -10.19 0.72 4.24
N VAL A 13 -9.31 0.06 3.50
CA VAL A 13 -8.06 0.63 3.00
C VAL A 13 -8.11 0.58 1.48
N LEU A 14 -7.86 1.72 0.83
CA LEU A 14 -7.77 1.82 -0.61
C LEU A 14 -6.30 2.00 -0.98
N VAL A 15 -5.81 1.16 -1.90
CA VAL A 15 -4.47 1.26 -2.47
C VAL A 15 -4.61 1.36 -3.98
N ALA A 16 -3.93 2.33 -4.58
CA ALA A 16 -3.87 2.56 -6.01
C ALA A 16 -2.41 2.64 -6.44
N SER A 17 -2.09 2.05 -7.59
CA SER A 17 -0.76 2.11 -8.18
C SER A 17 -0.87 2.44 -9.67
N ASP A 18 0.17 3.05 -10.22
CA ASP A 18 0.25 3.31 -11.65
C ASP A 18 0.47 2.01 -12.43
N MET A 19 -0.08 1.94 -13.65
CA MET A 19 0.02 0.75 -14.49
C MET A 19 1.14 0.83 -15.54
N ASN A 20 1.94 1.89 -15.49
CA ASN A 20 2.92 2.21 -16.51
C ASN A 20 4.28 1.58 -16.21
N VAL A 21 4.83 0.82 -17.17
CA VAL A 21 6.22 0.36 -17.15
C VAL A 21 6.92 1.07 -18.28
N ALA A 22 7.81 1.99 -17.93
CA ALA A 22 8.63 2.73 -18.87
C ALA A 22 10.09 2.33 -18.69
N HIS A 23 10.79 2.15 -19.81
CA HIS A 23 12.23 1.93 -19.84
C HIS A 23 12.84 3.00 -20.73
N SER A 24 13.65 3.90 -20.14
CA SER A 24 14.06 5.15 -20.78
C SER A 24 12.84 5.98 -21.24
N ILE A 25 12.85 6.52 -22.46
CA ILE A 25 11.76 7.30 -23.05
C ILE A 25 10.57 6.44 -23.52
N VAL A 26 10.75 5.12 -23.63
CA VAL A 26 9.76 4.22 -24.22
C VAL A 26 8.86 3.60 -23.15
N ARG A 27 7.55 3.70 -23.35
CA ARG A 27 6.54 2.96 -22.58
C ARG A 27 6.48 1.52 -23.06
N MET A 28 6.99 0.59 -22.26
CA MET A 28 7.01 -0.84 -22.57
C MET A 28 5.65 -1.50 -22.35
N LYS A 29 4.98 -1.15 -21.24
CA LYS A 29 3.67 -1.72 -20.87
C LYS A 29 2.79 -0.68 -20.20
N SER A 30 1.49 -0.75 -20.46
CA SER A 30 0.50 0.20 -19.97
C SER A 30 -0.48 -0.37 -18.96
N ASN A 31 -0.44 -1.68 -18.73
CA ASN A 31 -1.37 -2.46 -17.94
C ASN A 31 -0.66 -3.37 -16.93
N GLU A 32 0.45 -2.90 -16.35
CA GLU A 32 1.13 -3.65 -15.28
C GLU A 32 0.38 -3.48 -13.95
N ASP A 33 0.23 -4.58 -13.20
CA ASP A 33 -0.29 -4.52 -11.85
C ASP A 33 0.88 -4.51 -10.85
N LYS A 34 1.04 -3.40 -10.14
CA LYS A 34 2.10 -3.18 -9.15
C LYS A 34 1.61 -3.42 -7.72
N THR A 35 0.62 -4.28 -7.58
CA THR A 35 0.07 -4.70 -6.30
C THR A 35 0.17 -6.21 -6.14
N LYS A 36 0.40 -6.68 -4.91
CA LYS A 36 0.31 -8.09 -4.54
C LYS A 36 -0.65 -8.28 -3.38
N ILE A 37 -1.45 -9.32 -3.48
CA ILE A 37 -2.32 -9.79 -2.41
C ILE A 37 -1.48 -10.73 -1.54
N LEU A 38 -1.15 -10.30 -0.32
CA LEU A 38 -0.30 -11.04 0.60
C LEU A 38 -1.09 -12.05 1.46
N GLY A 39 -2.39 -11.81 1.61
CA GLY A 39 -3.30 -12.63 2.39
C GLY A 39 -4.75 -12.20 2.18
N PRO A 40 -5.72 -12.81 2.89
CA PRO A 40 -7.14 -12.52 2.70
C PRO A 40 -7.53 -11.06 3.06
N ASN A 41 -6.76 -10.43 3.94
CA ASN A 41 -7.02 -9.10 4.50
C ASN A 41 -5.79 -8.17 4.41
N LEU A 42 -4.85 -8.47 3.51
CA LEU A 42 -3.58 -7.74 3.40
C LEU A 42 -3.18 -7.57 1.93
N VAL A 43 -2.97 -6.32 1.52
CA VAL A 43 -2.54 -5.92 0.18
C VAL A 43 -1.30 -5.05 0.27
N MET A 44 -0.40 -5.20 -0.69
CA MET A 44 0.84 -4.44 -0.78
C MET A 44 0.98 -3.84 -2.16
N ALA A 45 1.24 -2.54 -2.24
CA ALA A 45 1.78 -1.90 -3.42
C ALA A 45 3.29 -1.73 -3.25
N TYR A 46 4.02 -1.90 -4.35
CA TYR A 46 5.47 -1.77 -4.38
C TYR A 46 5.88 -0.80 -5.49
N SER A 47 6.97 -0.08 -5.25
CA SER A 47 7.59 0.84 -6.21
C SER A 47 9.09 0.91 -5.95
N GLY A 48 9.92 1.15 -6.97
CA GLY A 48 11.37 1.19 -6.77
C GLY A 48 12.16 0.80 -8.00
N GLU A 49 13.33 0.20 -7.78
CA GLU A 49 14.21 -0.26 -8.85
C GLU A 49 13.58 -1.44 -9.61
N PRO A 50 13.68 -1.46 -10.96
CA PRO A 50 13.24 -2.59 -11.76
C PRO A 50 13.97 -3.88 -11.38
N GLY A 51 13.23 -4.97 -11.19
CA GLY A 51 13.78 -6.26 -10.80
C GLY A 51 13.73 -6.48 -9.29
N ASP A 52 14.31 -5.59 -8.49
CA ASP A 52 14.24 -5.65 -7.02
C ASP A 52 12.79 -5.64 -6.53
N THR A 53 11.98 -4.76 -7.10
CA THR A 53 10.54 -4.61 -6.80
C THR A 53 9.77 -5.91 -6.92
N VAL A 54 9.89 -6.61 -8.05
CA VAL A 54 9.17 -7.87 -8.31
C VAL A 54 9.70 -8.98 -7.42
N GLN A 55 11.03 -9.10 -7.31
CA GLN A 55 11.66 -10.15 -6.49
C GLN A 55 11.31 -10.01 -5.02
N PHE A 56 11.38 -8.79 -4.48
CA PHE A 56 11.05 -8.53 -3.09
C PHE A 56 9.56 -8.73 -2.84
N ALA A 57 8.69 -8.29 -3.75
CA ALA A 57 7.25 -8.47 -3.61
C ALA A 57 6.85 -9.96 -3.55
N GLU A 58 7.41 -10.78 -4.44
CA GLU A 58 7.18 -12.22 -4.46
C GLU A 58 7.81 -12.92 -3.26
N TYR A 59 9.01 -12.53 -2.84
CA TYR A 59 9.64 -13.03 -1.63
C TYR A 59 8.75 -12.81 -0.40
N VAL A 60 8.17 -11.62 -0.25
CA VAL A 60 7.25 -11.29 0.85
C VAL A 60 5.95 -12.12 0.76
N GLU A 61 5.34 -12.20 -0.43
CA GLU A 61 4.13 -12.99 -0.67
C GLU A 61 4.30 -14.45 -0.26
N ARG A 62 5.38 -15.09 -0.73
CA ARG A 62 5.61 -16.52 -0.48
C ARG A 62 5.88 -16.84 0.98
N ASN A 63 6.59 -15.97 1.69
CA ASN A 63 6.84 -16.15 3.12
C ASN A 63 5.59 -15.97 3.98
N LEU A 64 4.77 -14.95 3.68
CA LEU A 64 3.50 -14.75 4.39
C LEU A 64 2.51 -15.89 4.12
N ARG A 65 2.47 -16.38 2.87
CA ARG A 65 1.64 -17.53 2.50
C ARG A 65 2.11 -18.82 3.17
N LEU A 66 3.43 -19.04 3.25
CA LEU A 66 4.00 -20.15 4.00
C LEU A 66 3.64 -20.08 5.48
N TYR A 67 3.71 -18.90 6.09
CA TYR A 67 3.30 -18.68 7.48
C TYR A 67 1.84 -19.09 7.70
N GLN A 68 0.95 -18.64 6.81
CA GLN A 68 -0.48 -18.97 6.88
C GLN A 68 -0.72 -20.49 6.75
N MET A 69 0.02 -21.19 5.88
CA MET A 69 -0.10 -22.64 5.75
C MET A 69 0.42 -23.38 6.99
N ARG A 70 1.50 -22.89 7.61
CA ARG A 70 2.11 -23.53 8.78
C ARG A 70 1.26 -23.39 10.04
N TYR A 71 0.69 -22.21 10.27
CA TYR A 71 -0.03 -21.89 11.50
C TYR A 71 -1.55 -21.86 11.32
N VAL A 72 -2.06 -22.13 10.11
CA VAL A 72 -3.50 -22.16 9.75
C VAL A 72 -4.22 -20.81 9.94
N HIS A 73 -3.49 -19.76 10.35
CA HIS A 73 -4.02 -18.42 10.58
C HIS A 73 -3.21 -17.37 9.82
N PRO A 74 -3.88 -16.38 9.18
CA PRO A 74 -3.19 -15.29 8.51
C PRO A 74 -2.51 -14.38 9.53
N LEU A 75 -1.39 -13.79 9.13
CA LEU A 75 -0.65 -12.85 9.96
C LEU A 75 -1.42 -11.52 10.07
N ARG A 76 -1.43 -10.92 11.26
CA ARG A 76 -2.06 -9.61 11.46
C ARG A 76 -1.29 -8.50 10.69
N PRO A 77 -1.97 -7.47 10.17
CA PRO A 77 -1.33 -6.36 9.47
C PRO A 77 -0.11 -5.73 10.20
N PRO A 78 -0.16 -5.39 11.50
CA PRO A 78 1.00 -4.84 12.21
C PRO A 78 2.18 -5.81 12.27
N SER A 79 1.91 -7.10 12.49
CA SER A 79 2.94 -8.14 12.54
C SER A 79 3.59 -8.36 11.17
N ALA A 80 2.80 -8.35 10.10
CA ALA A 80 3.30 -8.42 8.73
C ALA A 80 4.17 -7.22 8.39
N ALA A 81 3.72 -6.01 8.74
CA ALA A 81 4.47 -4.78 8.49
C ALA A 81 5.83 -4.79 9.21
N ALA A 82 5.86 -5.21 10.49
CA ALA A 82 7.09 -5.31 11.27
C ALA A 82 8.07 -6.34 10.69
N TRP A 83 7.57 -7.47 10.17
CA TRP A 83 8.41 -8.50 9.54
C TRP A 83 8.96 -8.05 8.18
N ILE A 84 8.15 -7.40 7.34
CA ILE A 84 8.58 -6.82 6.06
C ILE A 84 9.66 -5.77 6.29
N ARG A 85 9.42 -4.86 7.25
CA ARG A 85 10.40 -3.85 7.64
C ARG A 85 11.73 -4.46 8.07
N ARG A 86 11.68 -5.54 8.88
CA ARG A 86 12.89 -6.26 9.30
C ARG A 86 13.62 -6.84 8.10
N SER A 87 12.91 -7.44 7.15
CA SER A 87 13.50 -8.01 5.93
C SER A 87 14.18 -6.93 5.07
N LEU A 88 13.57 -5.74 4.93
CA LEU A 88 14.20 -4.59 4.27
C LEU A 88 15.44 -4.11 5.02
N ALA A 89 15.35 -3.93 6.34
CA ALA A 89 16.46 -3.45 7.17
C ALA A 89 17.65 -4.43 7.19
N ASP A 90 17.38 -5.74 7.15
CA ASP A 90 18.41 -6.78 7.05
C ASP A 90 19.07 -6.74 5.65
N SER A 91 18.28 -6.52 4.59
CA SER A 91 18.81 -6.37 3.23
C SER A 91 19.66 -5.11 3.04
N LEU A 92 19.35 -4.02 3.76
CA LEU A 92 20.03 -2.73 3.63
C LEU A 92 21.54 -2.81 3.94
N ARG A 93 21.94 -3.73 4.83
CA ARG A 93 23.35 -3.97 5.19
C ARG A 93 23.99 -5.13 4.44
N SER A 94 23.28 -5.70 3.47
CA SER A 94 23.83 -6.74 2.60
C SER A 94 24.67 -6.14 1.48
N ARG A 95 25.34 -6.99 0.69
CA ARG A 95 26.14 -6.56 -0.47
C ARG A 95 25.30 -5.89 -1.56
N HIS A 96 24.04 -6.30 -1.71
CA HIS A 96 23.10 -5.80 -2.72
C HIS A 96 21.75 -5.51 -2.05
N PRO A 97 21.52 -4.27 -1.57
CA PRO A 97 20.30 -3.91 -0.85
C PRO A 97 19.11 -3.79 -1.80
N TYR A 98 17.92 -4.20 -1.33
CA TYR A 98 16.68 -4.01 -2.09
C TYR A 98 16.24 -2.55 -2.03
N SER A 99 16.10 -1.93 -3.20
CA SER A 99 15.70 -0.54 -3.33
C SER A 99 14.20 -0.43 -3.64
N VAL A 100 13.37 -0.77 -2.64
CA VAL A 100 11.91 -0.90 -2.80
C VAL A 100 11.15 -0.14 -1.71
N ASN A 101 10.22 0.69 -2.17
CA ASN A 101 9.24 1.43 -1.38
C ASN A 101 7.91 0.69 -1.39
N LEU A 102 7.26 0.59 -0.23
CA LEU A 102 6.04 -0.20 -0.07
C LEU A 102 4.94 0.61 0.61
N LEU A 103 3.71 0.40 0.14
CA LEU A 103 2.49 0.74 0.87
C LEU A 103 1.79 -0.56 1.24
N LEU A 104 1.62 -0.78 2.53
CA LEU A 104 0.98 -1.99 3.04
C LEU A 104 -0.36 -1.62 3.69
N GLY A 105 -1.45 -2.06 3.05
CA GLY A 105 -2.81 -1.87 3.55
C GLY A 105 -3.37 -3.18 4.09
N GLY A 106 -3.94 -3.15 5.29
CA GLY A 106 -4.61 -4.33 5.84
C GLY A 106 -5.77 -3.98 6.76
N ILE A 107 -6.63 -4.96 6.98
CA ILE A 107 -7.76 -4.84 7.90
C ILE A 107 -7.62 -5.92 8.97
N ASP A 108 -7.48 -5.52 10.23
CA ASP A 108 -7.49 -6.47 11.34
C ASP A 108 -8.93 -6.78 11.76
N LEU A 109 -9.40 -7.97 11.40
CA LEU A 109 -10.77 -8.45 11.67
C LEU A 109 -11.01 -8.77 13.16
N ALA A 110 -9.94 -8.89 13.96
CA ALA A 110 -10.05 -9.19 15.39
C ALA A 110 -10.45 -7.94 16.22
N GLU A 111 -10.16 -6.74 15.69
CA GLU A 111 -10.44 -5.48 16.37
C GLU A 111 -11.73 -4.83 15.83
N SER A 112 -12.51 -4.20 16.72
CA SER A 112 -13.68 -3.41 16.31
C SER A 112 -13.24 -2.05 15.75
N PRO A 113 -13.97 -1.48 14.76
CA PRO A 113 -13.61 -0.21 14.16
C PRO A 113 -13.65 0.93 15.19
N VAL A 114 -12.62 1.77 15.22
CA VAL A 114 -12.53 2.92 16.15
C VAL A 114 -13.52 4.04 15.81
N HIS A 115 -13.93 4.13 14.54
CA HIS A 115 -14.69 5.29 14.02
C HIS A 115 -16.10 4.97 13.53
N ALA A 116 -16.54 3.71 13.62
CA ALA A 116 -17.88 3.26 13.26
C ALA A 116 -18.33 2.13 14.21
N PRO A 117 -18.97 2.44 15.35
CA PRO A 117 -19.43 1.43 16.31
C PRO A 117 -20.49 0.46 15.76
N ASP A 118 -21.25 0.89 14.74
CA ASP A 118 -22.26 0.09 14.04
C ASP A 118 -21.76 -0.50 12.69
N GLY A 119 -20.45 -0.37 12.41
CA GLY A 119 -19.83 -0.79 11.14
C GLY A 119 -19.38 -2.26 11.12
N PRO A 120 -19.02 -2.80 9.93
CA PRO A 120 -18.42 -4.12 9.82
C PRO A 120 -17.13 -4.21 10.66
N LYS A 121 -16.95 -5.32 11.38
CA LYS A 121 -15.81 -5.54 12.27
C LYS A 121 -14.49 -5.50 11.49
N GLY A 122 -13.61 -4.58 11.84
CA GLY A 122 -12.23 -4.58 11.39
C GLY A 122 -11.58 -3.21 11.49
N ARG A 123 -10.37 -3.15 12.08
CA ARG A 123 -9.57 -1.91 12.10
C ARG A 123 -8.73 -1.83 10.82
N PRO A 124 -8.97 -0.84 9.94
CA PRO A 124 -8.08 -0.59 8.81
C PRO A 124 -6.77 0.04 9.29
N SER A 125 -5.65 -0.51 8.86
CA SER A 125 -4.32 0.04 9.11
C SER A 125 -3.55 0.15 7.80
N LEU A 126 -2.88 1.28 7.63
CA LEU A 126 -2.02 1.57 6.49
C LEU A 126 -0.62 1.87 7.00
N TYR A 127 0.35 1.12 6.49
CA TYR A 127 1.75 1.29 6.80
C TYR A 127 2.49 1.81 5.58
N TRP A 128 3.17 2.93 5.77
CA TRP A 128 4.13 3.49 4.84
C TRP A 128 5.52 2.93 5.17
N LEU A 129 6.15 2.27 4.21
CA LEU A 129 7.51 1.77 4.33
C LEU A 129 8.39 2.31 3.22
N ASP A 130 9.57 2.80 3.59
CA ASP A 130 10.60 3.28 2.67
C ASP A 130 11.69 2.22 2.45
N TYR A 131 12.48 2.37 1.39
CA TYR A 131 13.58 1.47 1.05
C TYR A 131 14.66 1.36 2.15
N LEU A 132 14.71 2.32 3.09
CA LEU A 132 15.61 2.28 4.25
C LEU A 132 15.08 1.39 5.41
N GLY A 133 13.90 0.79 5.29
CA GLY A 133 13.30 -0.02 6.34
C GLY A 133 12.71 0.82 7.49
N THR A 134 12.30 2.05 7.20
CA THR A 134 11.46 2.85 8.10
C THR A 134 10.00 2.41 7.98
N ILE A 135 9.25 2.54 9.07
CA ILE A 135 7.82 2.24 9.09
C ILE A 135 7.08 3.38 9.78
N ALA A 136 5.96 3.80 9.21
CA ALA A 136 5.02 4.71 9.84
C ALA A 136 3.59 4.24 9.58
N GLU A 137 2.77 4.18 10.63
CA GLU A 137 1.31 4.02 10.48
C GLU A 137 0.70 5.39 10.19
N VAL A 138 0.02 5.52 9.06
CA VAL A 138 -0.48 6.81 8.56
C VAL A 138 -1.90 6.67 7.99
N PRO A 139 -2.75 7.71 8.09
CA PRO A 139 -4.10 7.67 7.53
C PRO A 139 -4.13 7.74 5.99
N PHE A 140 -3.11 8.34 5.39
CA PHE A 140 -2.93 8.39 3.96
C PHE A 140 -1.43 8.44 3.65
N ALA A 141 -1.06 7.90 2.50
CA ALA A 141 0.33 7.74 2.10
C ALA A 141 0.47 7.81 0.60
N ALA A 142 1.62 8.26 0.13
CA ALA A 142 2.00 8.20 -1.26
C ALA A 142 3.50 7.97 -1.39
N HIS A 143 3.91 7.30 -2.46
CA HIS A 143 5.31 7.11 -2.86
C HIS A 143 5.53 7.66 -4.26
N GLY A 144 6.78 8.05 -4.53
CA GLY A 144 7.19 8.70 -5.77
C GLY A 144 6.74 10.15 -5.85
N TYR A 145 6.88 10.75 -7.03
CA TYR A 145 6.59 12.17 -7.24
C TYR A 145 5.12 12.54 -7.04
N ALA A 146 4.20 11.57 -7.13
CA ALA A 146 2.79 11.80 -6.83
C ALA A 146 2.55 12.30 -5.40
N ALA A 147 3.43 11.98 -4.44
CA ALA A 147 3.31 12.44 -3.07
C ALA A 147 3.27 13.96 -2.96
N TYR A 148 4.08 14.69 -3.74
CA TYR A 148 4.11 16.16 -3.68
C TYR A 148 2.79 16.82 -4.08
N PHE A 149 2.00 16.17 -4.93
CA PHE A 149 0.71 16.70 -5.40
C PHE A 149 -0.46 16.23 -4.56
N VAL A 150 -0.45 14.94 -4.17
CA VAL A 150 -1.62 14.30 -3.57
C VAL A 150 -1.70 14.52 -2.07
N MET A 151 -0.57 14.73 -1.39
CA MET A 151 -0.54 14.92 0.06
C MET A 151 -1.34 16.16 0.51
N SER A 152 -1.24 17.28 -0.23
CA SER A 152 -2.02 18.50 0.08
C SER A 152 -3.52 18.32 -0.16
N LEU A 153 -3.90 17.51 -1.16
CA LEU A 153 -5.30 17.17 -1.42
C LEU A 153 -5.86 16.26 -0.35
N PHE A 154 -5.08 15.28 0.10
CA PHE A 154 -5.47 14.39 1.19
C PHE A 154 -5.63 15.15 2.49
N ASP A 155 -4.70 16.03 2.85
CA ASP A 155 -4.84 16.85 4.06
C ASP A 155 -6.14 17.67 4.07
N ARG A 156 -6.55 18.22 2.91
CA ARG A 156 -7.78 19.00 2.79
C ARG A 156 -9.07 18.18 2.79
N TYR A 157 -9.08 17.01 2.14
CA TYR A 157 -10.32 16.27 1.83
C TYR A 157 -10.46 14.92 2.55
N HIS A 158 -9.43 14.48 3.26
CA HIS A 158 -9.47 13.23 4.00
C HIS A 158 -10.46 13.31 5.15
N ASN A 159 -11.33 12.30 5.26
CA ASN A 159 -12.27 12.17 6.37
C ASN A 159 -12.24 10.73 6.90
N PRO A 160 -11.74 10.51 8.12
CA PRO A 160 -11.56 9.17 8.68
C PRO A 160 -12.89 8.46 9.00
N LYS A 161 -14.02 9.19 9.07
CA LYS A 161 -15.35 8.61 9.32
C LYS A 161 -16.09 8.24 8.03
N ARG A 162 -15.46 8.38 6.87
CA ARG A 162 -16.13 8.17 5.59
C ARG A 162 -16.23 6.66 5.29
N ILE A 163 -17.43 6.24 4.91
CA ILE A 163 -17.76 4.85 4.52
C ILE A 163 -17.45 4.64 3.03
N TRP A 164 -17.00 3.44 2.68
CA TRP A 164 -16.52 3.03 1.34
C TRP A 164 -17.38 3.53 0.15
N LYS A 165 -18.72 3.41 0.20
CA LYS A 165 -19.62 3.81 -0.90
C LYS A 165 -19.48 5.27 -1.30
N ARG A 166 -19.10 6.14 -0.35
CA ARG A 166 -18.99 7.58 -0.57
C ARG A 166 -17.56 7.99 -0.95
N ALA A 167 -16.58 7.10 -0.80
CA ALA A 167 -15.15 7.38 -0.96
C ALA A 167 -14.63 7.31 -2.40
N LEU A 168 -15.35 6.64 -3.30
CA LEU A 168 -15.00 6.58 -4.72
C LEU A 168 -15.32 7.88 -5.48
N LYS A 169 -16.34 8.64 -5.04
CA LYS A 169 -16.77 9.89 -5.71
C LYS A 169 -15.66 10.94 -5.86
N PRO A 170 -14.80 11.21 -4.85
CA PRO A 170 -13.65 12.12 -4.99
C PRO A 170 -12.58 11.68 -5.98
N CYS A 171 -12.30 10.37 -6.10
CA CYS A 171 -11.35 9.87 -7.10
C CYS A 171 -11.87 10.13 -8.52
N ASP A 172 -13.18 9.94 -8.74
CA ASP A 172 -13.83 10.28 -10.00
C ASP A 172 -13.89 11.80 -10.24
N GLU A 173 -14.16 12.62 -9.23
CA GLU A 173 -14.22 14.08 -9.36
C GLU A 173 -12.83 14.70 -9.62
N GLY A 174 -11.77 14.17 -9.01
CA GLY A 174 -10.40 14.57 -9.28
C GLY A 174 -10.00 14.30 -10.73
N SER A 175 -10.34 13.12 -11.27
CA SER A 175 -10.05 12.79 -12.67
C SER A 175 -10.86 13.63 -13.69
N ARG A 176 -12.07 14.07 -13.32
CA ARG A 176 -12.89 14.95 -14.17
C ARG A 176 -12.37 16.39 -14.22
N ARG A 177 -11.86 16.92 -13.10
CA ARG A 177 -11.28 18.27 -13.06
C ARG A 177 -9.94 18.39 -13.81
N PHE A 178 -9.17 17.31 -13.90
CA PHE A 178 -7.94 17.28 -14.70
C PHE A 178 -8.16 17.02 -16.21
N ARG A 179 -9.38 16.65 -16.63
CA ARG A 179 -9.74 16.45 -18.05
C ARG A 179 -10.48 17.65 -18.68
N SER A 180 -10.77 18.69 -17.91
CA SER A 180 -11.56 19.84 -18.35
C SER A 180 -10.75 21.06 -18.77
N ASP A 181 -9.42 20.94 -18.89
CA ASP A 181 -8.53 21.95 -19.46
C ASP A 181 -7.81 21.39 -20.70
#